data_AF-A0A9D3YJN9-F1
#
_entry.id   AF-A0A9D3YJN9-F1
#
_cell.length_a   1.000
_cell.length_b   1.000
_cell.length_c   1.000
_cell.angle_alpha   90.00
_cell.angle_beta   90.00
_cell.angle_gamma   90.00
#
_symmetry.space_group_name_H-M   'P 1'
#
loop_
_entity.id
_entity.type
_entity.pdbx_description
1 polymer ?
#
loop_
_entity_poly.entity_id
_entity_poly.type
_entity_poly.pdbx_seq_one_letter_code
_entity_poly.pdbx_strand_id
1 'polypeptide(L)' 'MKGCVFHWTQTVLRHINEVGLKTTYERREAVHALMRKLMAVPFLPGIHIPRAFSRYN' A
#
# COMPACT_ATOMS: atom_id res chain seq x y z
N MET A 1 1.02 -19.75 0.46
CA MET A 1 1.97 -19.03 -0.43
C MET A 1 3.11 -18.46 0.41
N LYS A 2 4.36 -18.50 -0.06
CA LYS A 2 5.56 -18.00 0.65
C LYS A 2 6.30 -16.99 -0.27
N GLY A 3 6.80 -15.88 0.27
CA GLY A 3 7.60 -14.89 -0.47
C GLY A 3 7.58 -13.47 0.12
N CYS A 4 8.63 -12.67 -0.14
CA CYS A 4 8.79 -11.31 0.43
C CYS A 4 7.61 -10.38 0.09
N VAL A 5 7.15 -10.41 -1.16
CA VAL A 5 6.00 -9.60 -1.61
C VAL A 5 4.71 -10.02 -0.91
N PHE A 6 4.52 -11.33 -0.70
CA PHE A 6 3.34 -11.83 0.00
C PHE A 6 3.33 -11.36 1.46
N HIS A 7 4.46 -11.45 2.16
CA HIS A 7 4.58 -10.96 3.53
C HIS A 7 4.44 -9.43 3.63
N TRP A 8 4.99 -8.71 2.64
CA TRP A 8 4.81 -7.25 2.51
C TRP A 8 3.33 -6.89 2.39
N THR A 9 2.63 -7.49 1.43
CA THR A 9 1.20 -7.26 1.21
C THR A 9 0.37 -7.57 2.45
N GLN A 10 0.63 -8.71 3.11
CA GLN A 10 -0.05 -9.04 4.37
C GLN A 10 0.22 -8.00 5.47
N THR A 11 1.46 -7.54 5.60
CA THR A 11 1.83 -6.55 6.62
C THR A 11 1.14 -5.22 6.39
N VAL A 12 1.09 -4.75 5.14
CA VAL A 12 0.37 -3.53 4.75
C VAL A 12 -1.12 -3.66 5.07
N LEU A 13 -1.76 -4.76 4.66
CA LEU A 13 -3.19 -4.98 4.90
C LEU A 13 -3.52 -5.08 6.40
N ARG A 14 -2.67 -5.75 7.18
CA ARG A 14 -2.81 -5.81 8.63
C ARG A 14 -2.73 -4.42 9.24
N HIS A 15 -1.75 -3.61 8.83
CA HIS A 15 -1.59 -2.26 9.36
C HIS A 15 -2.80 -1.37 9.03
N ILE A 16 -3.33 -1.44 7.81
CA ILE A 16 -4.56 -0.73 7.41
C ILE A 16 -5.73 -1.07 8.33
N ASN A 17 -5.84 -2.34 8.74
CA ASN A 17 -6.87 -2.78 9.68
C ASN A 17 -6.61 -2.27 11.11
N GLU A 18 -5.36 -2.33 11.58
CA GLU A 18 -4.96 -1.84 12.91
C GLU A 18 -5.25 -0.36 13.11
N VAL A 19 -5.07 0.47 12.06
CA VAL A 19 -5.36 1.91 12.13
C VAL A 19 -6.84 2.25 11.84
N GLY A 20 -7.72 1.25 11.78
CA GLY A 20 -9.16 1.44 11.56
C GLY A 20 -9.54 1.89 10.13
N LEU A 21 -8.63 1.79 9.17
CA LEU A 21 -8.86 2.27 7.80
C LEU A 21 -9.46 1.21 6.87
N LYS A 22 -9.76 -0.01 7.36
CA LYS A 22 -10.32 -1.10 6.54
C LYS A 22 -11.55 -0.67 5.73
N THR A 23 -12.55 -0.08 6.38
CA THR A 23 -13.78 0.35 5.69
C THR A 23 -13.52 1.48 4.70
N THR A 24 -12.60 2.40 5.02
CA THR A 24 -12.21 3.49 4.13
C THR A 24 -11.48 2.95 2.90
N TYR A 25 -10.60 1.97 3.07
CA TYR A 25 -9.92 1.26 2.00
C TYR A 25 -10.91 0.53 1.07
N GLU A 26 -11.90 -0.17 1.62
CA GLU A 26 -12.89 -0.92 0.85
C GLU A 26 -13.88 -0.03 0.09
N ARG A 27 -14.21 1.16 0.63
CA ARG A 27 -15.27 2.02 0.09
C ARG A 27 -14.78 3.23 -0.71
N ARG A 28 -13.53 3.66 -0.54
CA ARG A 28 -12.96 4.82 -1.25
C ARG A 28 -11.92 4.39 -2.27
N GLU A 29 -12.27 4.55 -3.55
CA GLU A 29 -11.40 4.21 -4.68
C GLU A 29 -10.02 4.88 -4.57
N ALA A 30 -9.96 6.17 -4.20
CA ALA A 30 -8.70 6.89 -4.06
C ALA A 30 -7.76 6.29 -3.00
N VAL A 31 -8.32 5.77 -1.89
CA VAL A 31 -7.56 5.11 -0.82
C VAL A 31 -7.15 3.72 -1.27
N HIS A 32 -8.03 2.98 -1.94
CA HIS A 32 -7.71 1.70 -2.55
C HIS A 32 -6.55 1.81 -3.56
N ALA A 33 -6.56 2.82 -4.43
CA ALA A 33 -5.49 3.10 -5.39
C ALA A 33 -4.16 3.45 -4.70
N LEU A 34 -4.19 4.26 -3.65
CA LEU A 34 -3.00 4.59 -2.87
C LEU A 34 -2.40 3.35 -2.19
N MET A 35 -3.24 2.50 -1.59
CA MET A 35 -2.78 1.27 -0.95
C MET A 35 -2.22 0.25 -1.96
N ARG A 36 -2.78 0.18 -3.18
CA ARG A 36 -2.19 -0.61 -4.27
C ARG A 36 -0.80 -0.12 -4.67
N LYS A 37 -0.57 1.21 -4.70
CA LYS A 37 0.78 1.76 -4.92
C LYS A 37 1.73 1.35 -3.80
N LEU A 38 1.28 1.37 -2.54
CA LEU A 38 2.08 0.93 -1.38
C LEU A 38 2.45 -0.55 -1.47
N MET A 39 1.51 -1.41 -1.85
CA MET A 39 1.77 -2.84 -2.07
C MET A 39 2.76 -3.09 -3.22
N ALA A 40 2.85 -2.20 -4.19
CA ALA A 40 3.75 -2.30 -5.34
C ALA A 40 5.17 -1.74 -5.08
N VAL A 41 5.43 -1.09 -3.94
CA VAL A 41 6.74 -0.50 -3.60
C VAL A 41 7.92 -1.46 -3.75
N PRO A 42 7.84 -2.76 -3.37
CA PRO A 42 8.97 -3.69 -3.55
C PRO A 42 9.42 -3.87 -5.00
N PHE A 43 8.59 -3.53 -5.98
CA PHE A 43 8.91 -3.60 -7.41
C PHE A 43 9.48 -2.29 -7.97
N LEU A 44 9.55 -1.25 -7.15
CA LEU A 44 9.93 0.08 -7.57
C LEU A 44 11.35 0.42 -7.06
N PRO A 45 12.29 0.81 -7.93
CA PRO A 45 13.58 1.34 -7.49
C PRO A 45 13.39 2.52 -6.54
N GLY A 46 14.21 2.60 -5.49
CA GLY A 46 14.06 3.58 -4.40
C GLY A 46 13.92 5.03 -4.86
N ILE A 47 14.64 5.40 -5.92
CA ILE A 47 14.61 6.75 -6.53
C ILE A 47 13.21 7.15 -7.07
N HIS A 48 12.37 6.17 -7.42
CA HIS A 48 11.05 6.43 -7.97
C HIS A 48 9.95 6.46 -6.90
N ILE A 49 10.24 6.02 -5.66
CA ILE A 49 9.25 5.99 -4.57
C ILE A 49 8.67 7.39 -4.30
N PRO A 50 9.47 8.47 -4.09
CA PRO A 50 8.90 9.79 -3.81
C PRO A 50 7.95 10.28 -4.91
N ARG A 51 8.30 10.03 -6.18
CA ARG A 51 7.47 10.40 -7.34
C ARG A 51 6.14 9.64 -7.36
N ALA A 52 6.11 8.38 -6.92
CA ALA A 52 4.88 7.58 -6.88
C ALA A 52 3.83 8.14 -5.89
N PHE A 53 4.28 8.85 -4.85
CA PHE A 53 3.47 9.39 -3.75
C PHE A 53 3.40 10.92 -3.70
N SER A 54 3.95 11.64 -4.68
CA SER A 54 4.05 13.12 -4.66
C SER A 54 2.73 13.89 -4.57
N ARG A 55 1.59 13.22 -4.83
CA ARG A 55 0.25 13.80 -4.69
C ARG A 55 -0.28 13.81 -3.25
N TYR A 56 0.44 13.17 -2.31
CA TYR A 56 0.01 12.96 -0.93
C TYR A 56 1.02 13.49 0.10
N ASN A 57 2.07 14.18 -0.35
CA ASN A 57 3.05 14.89 0.46
C ASN A 57 2.68 16.37 0.59
#